data_AF-A0A971ZB85-F1
#
_entry.id   AF-A0A971ZB85-F1
#
_cell.length_a   1.000
_cell.length_b   1.000
_cell.length_c   1.000
_cell.angle_alpha   90.00
_cell.angle_beta   90.00
_cell.angle_gamma   90.00
#
_symmetry.space_group_name_H-M   'P 1'
#
loop_
_entity.id
_entity.type
_entity.pdbx_description
1 polymer ?
#
loop_
_entity_poly.entity_id
_entity_poly.type
_entity_poly.pdbx_seq_one_letter_code
_entity_poly.pdbx_strand_id
1 'polypeptide(L)'
;MKSAFQEIFEYVKELEIIDSHEHLPHREDARDKDTDVLKEYLAHYFNSDLISAGLKPNDFEKVIDHKIPIMERWDIVEPYWENCRYTGYGRALDISVKAIYNIDGISRDTILQLDDAFQKSLKPGHFKRVLKDMSKIKISLLDANLDCDTCFFRSVYRLDHFIYPLGRDTLKHVERSSGIRINSFDDWLDACEMALDNALKAGAVALKSGLAYNRTLKYQRYTRSQAEACFNEIFKTFNLPEWDTNPMAIGKPLQDYMMHYILRLANKRGLTFQFHTGLQEGNGNIIYNSDPSLLSNLFLEYPDVDFDIFHIGYPYQHILSALAKNFPNVYIDMCWAHIISPAASVNALYEWIDSVPFNKIIAFGGDYMIVDAVYGHQYLARVNVSKALAYKVEEGVFGVDEAKHIAKMLFFDNPKRIFKLNI
;
A
#
# COMPACT_ATOMS: atom_id res chain seq x y z
N MET A 1 -15.48 -33.47 -15.02
CA MET A 1 -14.15 -33.03 -14.54
C MET A 1 -14.28 -31.58 -14.12
N LYS A 2 -13.60 -31.18 -13.03
CA LYS A 2 -13.54 -29.76 -12.65
C LYS A 2 -12.72 -29.00 -13.70
N SER A 3 -12.99 -27.72 -13.91
CA SER A 3 -12.12 -26.90 -14.77
C SER A 3 -10.80 -26.61 -14.06
N ALA A 4 -9.73 -26.30 -14.82
CA ALA A 4 -8.44 -25.91 -14.25
C ALA A 4 -8.59 -24.77 -13.23
N PHE A 5 -9.40 -23.75 -13.56
CA PHE A 5 -9.73 -22.67 -12.64
C PHE A 5 -10.33 -23.16 -11.32
N GLN A 6 -11.30 -24.09 -11.35
CA GLN A 6 -11.95 -24.60 -10.14
C GLN A 6 -10.95 -25.33 -9.24
N GLU A 7 -10.10 -26.19 -9.80
CA GLU A 7 -9.11 -26.94 -9.03
C GLU A 7 -8.03 -26.05 -8.42
N ILE A 8 -7.59 -25.03 -9.15
CA ILE A 8 -6.62 -24.04 -8.65
C ILE A 8 -7.28 -23.18 -7.57
N PHE A 9 -8.47 -22.64 -7.81
CA PHE A 9 -9.12 -21.74 -6.87
C PHE A 9 -9.50 -22.43 -5.56
N GLU A 10 -9.95 -23.69 -5.60
CA GLU A 10 -10.20 -24.47 -4.38
C GLU A 10 -8.94 -24.62 -3.52
N TYR A 11 -7.79 -24.88 -4.15
CA TYR A 11 -6.51 -24.90 -3.43
C TYR A 11 -6.13 -23.52 -2.90
N VAL A 12 -6.21 -22.49 -3.74
CA VAL A 12 -5.81 -21.13 -3.39
C VAL A 12 -6.66 -20.59 -2.25
N LYS A 13 -7.96 -20.90 -2.15
CA LYS A 13 -8.80 -20.52 -1.00
C LYS A 13 -8.34 -21.10 0.34
N GLU A 14 -7.61 -22.21 0.32
CA GLU A 14 -7.10 -22.86 1.53
C GLU A 14 -5.73 -22.36 1.97
N LEU A 15 -5.04 -21.59 1.12
CA LEU A 15 -3.73 -21.05 1.46
C LEU A 15 -3.81 -20.03 2.58
N GLU A 16 -2.96 -20.22 3.59
CA GLU A 16 -2.47 -19.14 4.42
C GLU A 16 -1.60 -18.21 3.55
N ILE A 17 -1.80 -16.89 3.66
CA ILE A 17 -1.12 -15.88 2.82
C ILE A 17 -0.39 -14.85 3.67
N ILE A 18 0.57 -14.16 3.06
CA ILE A 18 1.19 -12.97 3.62
C ILE A 18 0.67 -11.77 2.86
N ASP A 19 0.33 -10.75 3.63
CA ASP A 19 -0.15 -9.48 3.12
C ASP A 19 1.01 -8.48 3.17
N SER A 20 1.53 -8.12 2.01
CA SER A 20 2.79 -7.39 1.87
C SER A 20 2.72 -5.91 2.24
N HIS A 21 1.51 -5.37 2.45
CA HIS A 21 1.33 -3.97 2.83
C HIS A 21 -0.11 -3.66 3.29
N GLU A 22 -0.24 -2.90 4.39
CA GLU A 22 -1.52 -2.41 4.92
C GLU A 22 -1.38 -1.04 5.61
N HIS A 23 -2.52 -0.35 5.73
CA HIS A 23 -2.68 0.92 6.45
C HIS A 23 -3.73 0.82 7.58
N LEU A 24 -4.03 -0.38 8.04
CA LEU A 24 -5.02 -0.65 9.08
C LEU A 24 -4.65 0.00 10.43
N PRO A 25 -5.61 0.19 11.35
CA PRO A 25 -5.27 0.57 12.72
C PRO A 25 -4.26 -0.40 13.33
N HIS A 26 -3.18 0.14 13.90
CA HIS A 26 -2.05 -0.63 14.42
C HIS A 26 -2.40 -1.63 15.55
N ARG A 27 -3.57 -1.43 16.17
CA ARG A 27 -4.21 -2.31 17.15
C ARG A 27 -5.73 -2.25 16.96
N GLU A 28 -6.44 -3.29 17.36
CA GLU A 28 -7.90 -3.34 17.24
C GLU A 28 -8.59 -2.26 18.10
N ASP A 29 -8.07 -1.97 19.28
CA ASP A 29 -8.59 -0.93 20.17
C ASP A 29 -8.32 0.50 19.67
N ALA A 30 -7.41 0.66 18.70
CA ALA A 30 -7.14 1.91 18.00
C ALA A 30 -8.09 2.16 16.81
N ARG A 31 -8.97 1.21 16.45
CA ARG A 31 -10.03 1.43 15.45
C ARG A 31 -11.00 2.51 15.94
N ASP A 32 -11.35 3.45 15.08
CA ASP A 32 -12.33 4.50 15.40
C ASP A 32 -13.68 3.86 15.78
N LYS A 33 -14.27 4.35 16.87
CA LYS A 33 -15.58 3.91 17.38
C LYS A 33 -16.66 4.96 17.19
N ASP A 34 -16.28 6.20 16.86
CA ASP A 34 -17.19 7.30 16.56
C ASP A 34 -17.49 7.31 15.05
N THR A 35 -18.06 6.20 14.57
CA THR A 35 -18.18 5.95 13.13
C THR A 35 -19.44 5.16 12.79
N ASP A 36 -19.72 5.04 11.49
CA ASP A 36 -20.74 4.19 10.90
C ASP A 36 -20.24 3.58 9.59
N VAL A 37 -21.06 2.74 8.96
CA VAL A 37 -20.64 2.02 7.76
C VAL A 37 -20.25 2.97 6.61
N LEU A 38 -20.94 4.11 6.42
CA LEU A 38 -20.61 5.03 5.34
C LEU A 38 -19.33 5.80 5.64
N LYS A 39 -19.16 6.31 6.86
CA LYS A 39 -17.95 7.01 7.27
C LYS A 39 -16.72 6.09 7.16
N GLU A 40 -16.81 4.84 7.62
CA GLU A 40 -15.68 3.91 7.54
C GLU A 40 -15.44 3.41 6.11
N TYR A 41 -16.46 2.95 5.38
CA TYR A 41 -16.24 2.36 4.06
C TYR A 41 -15.85 3.37 2.98
N LEU A 42 -16.14 4.66 3.21
CA LEU A 42 -15.72 5.75 2.34
C LEU A 42 -14.44 6.44 2.83
N ALA A 43 -13.76 5.90 3.86
CA ALA A 43 -12.49 6.43 4.32
C ALA A 43 -11.34 6.18 3.34
N HIS A 44 -11.43 5.15 2.47
CA HIS A 44 -10.35 4.78 1.56
C HIS A 44 -10.82 4.19 0.23
N TYR A 45 -10.19 4.63 -0.87
CA TYR A 45 -10.38 4.25 -2.27
C TYR A 45 -11.75 4.51 -2.91
N PHE A 46 -12.83 3.97 -2.36
CA PHE A 46 -14.14 4.03 -3.04
C PHE A 46 -14.68 5.45 -3.12
N ASN A 47 -14.36 6.30 -2.15
CA ASN A 47 -14.57 7.75 -2.20
C ASN A 47 -14.00 8.39 -3.46
N SER A 48 -12.79 8.01 -3.88
CA SER A 48 -12.14 8.56 -5.07
C SER A 48 -12.89 8.21 -6.36
N ASP A 49 -13.51 7.02 -6.42
CA ASP A 49 -14.39 6.62 -7.53
C ASP A 49 -15.67 7.46 -7.54
N LEU A 50 -16.30 7.68 -6.38
CA LEU A 50 -17.52 8.49 -6.25
C LEU A 50 -17.28 9.94 -6.69
N ILE A 51 -16.15 10.53 -6.28
CA ILE A 51 -15.76 11.89 -6.71
C ILE A 51 -15.50 11.91 -8.21
N SER A 52 -14.82 10.90 -8.76
CA SER A 52 -14.59 10.76 -10.21
C SER A 52 -15.91 10.62 -10.99
N ALA A 53 -16.92 9.98 -10.40
CA ALA A 53 -18.28 9.88 -10.94
C ALA A 53 -19.10 11.18 -10.81
N GLY A 54 -18.55 12.22 -10.17
CA GLY A 54 -19.14 13.56 -10.10
C GLY A 54 -19.75 13.93 -8.74
N LEU A 55 -19.51 13.15 -7.67
CA LEU A 55 -19.90 13.56 -6.32
C LEU A 55 -19.06 14.75 -5.90
N LYS A 56 -19.72 15.86 -5.54
CA LYS A 56 -19.03 17.09 -5.15
C LYS A 56 -18.40 16.95 -3.76
N PRO A 57 -17.22 17.56 -3.51
CA PRO A 57 -16.56 17.51 -2.20
C PRO A 57 -17.46 17.90 -1.02
N ASN A 58 -18.21 19.01 -1.13
CA ASN A 58 -19.11 19.46 -0.07
C ASN A 58 -20.27 18.48 0.21
N ASP A 59 -20.70 17.70 -0.79
CA ASP A 59 -21.72 16.68 -0.60
C ASP A 59 -21.10 15.40 -0.04
N PHE A 60 -19.88 15.06 -0.43
CA PHE A 60 -19.10 13.98 0.19
C PHE A 60 -18.87 14.23 1.69
N GLU A 61 -18.54 15.46 2.10
CA GLU A 61 -18.42 15.83 3.52
C GLU A 61 -19.69 15.52 4.31
N LYS A 62 -20.88 15.76 3.74
CA LYS A 62 -22.16 15.39 4.35
C LYS A 62 -22.34 13.88 4.40
N VAL A 63 -21.94 13.15 3.36
CA VAL A 63 -22.07 11.68 3.27
C VAL A 63 -21.24 10.96 4.34
N ILE A 64 -20.10 11.52 4.75
CA ILE A 64 -19.27 10.93 5.82
C ILE A 64 -19.56 11.51 7.22
N ASP A 65 -20.44 12.51 7.34
CA ASP A 65 -20.88 13.04 8.63
C ASP A 65 -21.91 12.10 9.29
N HIS A 66 -21.41 11.17 10.10
CA HIS A 66 -22.21 10.17 10.81
C HIS A 66 -23.27 10.75 11.77
N LYS A 67 -23.27 12.06 12.03
CA LYS A 67 -24.31 12.74 12.82
C LYS A 67 -25.61 12.95 12.03
N ILE A 68 -25.54 12.92 10.70
CA ILE A 68 -26.70 12.99 9.81
C ILE A 68 -27.29 11.57 9.66
N PRO A 69 -28.63 11.40 9.71
CA PRO A 69 -29.25 10.09 9.51
C PRO A 69 -28.77 9.40 8.24
N ILE A 70 -28.45 8.11 8.33
CA ILE A 70 -27.80 7.36 7.24
C ILE A 70 -28.61 7.35 5.95
N MET A 71 -29.94 7.36 6.02
CA MET A 71 -30.79 7.41 4.82
C MET A 71 -30.68 8.74 4.06
N GLU A 72 -30.54 9.86 4.78
CA GLU A 72 -30.36 11.17 4.14
C GLU A 72 -29.01 11.26 3.43
N ARG A 73 -27.98 10.64 4.00
CA ARG A 73 -26.65 10.51 3.37
C ARG A 73 -26.66 9.53 2.21
N TRP A 74 -27.41 8.44 2.34
CA TRP A 74 -27.59 7.45 1.28
C TRP A 74 -28.24 8.07 0.04
N ASP A 75 -29.27 8.91 0.23
CA ASP A 75 -29.94 9.64 -0.86
C ASP A 75 -28.98 10.48 -1.71
N ILE A 76 -27.91 11.01 -1.09
CA ILE A 76 -26.88 11.79 -1.77
C ILE A 76 -25.92 10.88 -2.56
N VAL A 77 -25.43 9.81 -1.93
CA VAL A 77 -24.34 8.99 -2.48
C VAL A 77 -24.82 7.94 -3.47
N GLU A 78 -26.05 7.44 -3.34
CA GLU A 78 -26.58 6.31 -4.10
C GLU A 78 -26.40 6.43 -5.63
N PRO A 79 -26.71 7.56 -6.30
CA PRO A 79 -26.53 7.65 -7.74
C PRO A 79 -25.08 7.44 -8.19
N TYR A 80 -24.12 7.89 -7.38
CA TYR A 80 -22.69 7.73 -7.63
C TYR A 80 -22.23 6.32 -7.26
N TRP A 81 -22.76 5.77 -6.17
CA TRP A 81 -22.52 4.40 -5.75
C TRP A 81 -22.87 3.41 -6.86
N GLU A 82 -24.04 3.54 -7.49
CA GLU A 82 -24.47 2.67 -8.58
C GLU A 82 -23.58 2.77 -9.82
N ASN A 83 -23.08 3.97 -10.14
CA ASN A 83 -22.13 4.16 -11.23
C ASN A 83 -20.79 3.47 -10.96
N CYS A 84 -20.39 3.38 -9.69
CA CYS A 84 -19.10 2.82 -9.28
C CYS A 84 -19.20 1.36 -8.81
N ARG A 85 -20.40 0.78 -8.65
CA ARG A 85 -20.60 -0.56 -8.07
C ARG A 85 -19.76 -1.66 -8.70
N TYR A 86 -19.57 -1.58 -10.02
CA TYR A 86 -18.84 -2.60 -10.78
C TYR A 86 -17.33 -2.33 -10.94
N THR A 87 -16.83 -1.21 -10.40
CA THR A 87 -15.39 -0.99 -10.28
C THR A 87 -14.79 -1.99 -9.29
N GLY A 88 -13.45 -2.11 -9.26
CA GLY A 88 -12.81 -3.06 -8.36
C GLY A 88 -13.09 -2.76 -6.88
N TYR A 89 -13.17 -1.49 -6.49
CA TYR A 89 -13.51 -1.07 -5.14
C TYR A 89 -14.96 -1.41 -4.76
N GLY A 90 -15.94 -1.06 -5.60
CA GLY A 90 -17.36 -1.38 -5.33
C GLY A 90 -17.60 -2.88 -5.19
N ARG A 91 -16.98 -3.68 -6.06
CA ARG A 91 -17.03 -5.14 -5.99
C ARG A 91 -16.39 -5.70 -4.72
N ALA A 92 -15.26 -5.16 -4.30
CA ALA A 92 -14.59 -5.61 -3.07
C ALA A 92 -15.46 -5.36 -1.83
N LEU A 93 -16.12 -4.20 -1.74
CA LEU A 93 -17.02 -3.89 -0.64
C LEU A 93 -18.24 -4.82 -0.62
N ASP A 94 -18.90 -5.03 -1.76
CA ASP A 94 -20.05 -5.95 -1.85
C ASP A 94 -19.67 -7.40 -1.46
N ILE A 95 -18.49 -7.88 -1.88
CA ILE A 95 -17.97 -9.21 -1.50
C ILE A 95 -17.71 -9.28 0.00
N SER A 96 -17.11 -8.23 0.58
CA SER A 96 -16.78 -8.16 2.00
C SER A 96 -18.06 -8.22 2.84
N VAL A 97 -19.05 -7.39 2.50
CA VAL A 97 -20.34 -7.34 3.18
C VAL A 97 -21.07 -8.68 3.11
N LYS A 98 -21.07 -9.31 1.93
CA LYS A 98 -21.68 -10.63 1.77
C LYS A 98 -21.03 -11.67 2.68
N ALA A 99 -19.70 -11.70 2.74
CA ALA A 99 -19.01 -12.72 3.53
C ALA A 99 -19.07 -12.46 5.04
N ILE A 100 -18.93 -11.21 5.46
CA ILE A 100 -18.83 -10.84 6.88
C ILE A 100 -20.21 -10.77 7.52
N TYR A 101 -21.21 -10.22 6.82
CA TYR A 101 -22.53 -9.94 7.41
C TYR A 101 -23.67 -10.77 6.79
N ASN A 102 -23.39 -11.57 5.75
CA ASN A 102 -24.40 -12.31 4.99
C ASN A 102 -25.49 -11.40 4.39
N ILE A 103 -25.10 -10.19 4.01
CA ILE A 103 -25.97 -9.17 3.39
C ILE A 103 -25.64 -9.09 1.90
N ASP A 104 -26.66 -9.07 1.04
CA ASP A 104 -26.48 -9.14 -0.41
C ASP A 104 -26.17 -7.78 -1.03
N GLY A 105 -24.92 -7.36 -0.89
CA GLY A 105 -24.44 -6.08 -1.39
C GLY A 105 -24.93 -4.88 -0.59
N ILE A 106 -24.40 -3.71 -0.94
CA ILE A 106 -24.66 -2.43 -0.26
C ILE A 106 -25.64 -1.65 -1.13
N SER A 107 -26.89 -1.49 -0.70
CA SER A 107 -27.94 -0.77 -1.42
C SER A 107 -28.88 -0.06 -0.45
N ARG A 108 -29.83 0.73 -0.98
CA ARG A 108 -30.90 1.33 -0.18
C ARG A 108 -31.66 0.34 0.70
N ASP A 109 -31.90 -0.86 0.17
CA ASP A 109 -32.67 -1.89 0.88
C ASP A 109 -31.85 -2.55 2.00
N THR A 110 -30.53 -2.49 1.92
CA THR A 110 -29.64 -3.19 2.87
C THR A 110 -28.86 -2.26 3.79
N ILE A 111 -28.73 -0.96 3.49
CA ILE A 111 -27.83 -0.04 4.20
C ILE A 111 -28.12 0.07 5.70
N LEU A 112 -29.40 0.07 6.10
CA LEU A 112 -29.79 0.11 7.51
C LEU A 112 -29.44 -1.18 8.25
N GLN A 113 -29.69 -2.33 7.62
CA GLN A 113 -29.34 -3.64 8.17
C GLN A 113 -27.82 -3.79 8.28
N LEU A 114 -27.11 -3.31 7.27
CA LEU A 114 -25.66 -3.33 7.21
C LEU A 114 -25.06 -2.47 8.30
N ASP A 115 -25.55 -1.25 8.51
CA ASP A 115 -25.04 -0.37 9.56
C ASP A 115 -25.23 -1.00 10.95
N ASP A 116 -26.40 -1.56 11.26
CA ASP A 116 -26.62 -2.27 12.53
C ASP A 116 -25.66 -3.47 12.71
N ALA A 117 -25.35 -4.21 11.65
CA ALA A 117 -24.38 -5.31 11.68
C ALA A 117 -22.94 -4.80 11.85
N PHE A 118 -22.59 -3.72 11.16
CA PHE A 118 -21.29 -3.05 11.22
C PHE A 118 -21.03 -2.48 12.63
N GLN A 119 -22.00 -1.81 13.26
CA GLN A 119 -21.87 -1.28 14.62
C GLN A 119 -21.53 -2.37 15.63
N LYS A 120 -22.09 -3.58 15.46
CA LYS A 120 -21.79 -4.74 16.30
C LYS A 120 -20.36 -5.24 16.10
N SER A 121 -19.75 -4.99 14.94
CA SER A 121 -18.36 -5.35 14.60
C SER A 121 -17.32 -4.51 15.34
N LEU A 122 -17.70 -3.35 15.91
CA LEU A 122 -16.79 -2.49 16.68
C LEU A 122 -16.35 -3.12 18.02
N LYS A 123 -16.92 -4.27 18.38
CA LYS A 123 -16.52 -5.05 19.56
C LYS A 123 -15.22 -5.82 19.29
N PRO A 124 -14.38 -6.06 20.31
CA PRO A 124 -13.13 -6.80 20.15
C PRO A 124 -13.30 -8.19 19.52
N GLY A 125 -12.28 -8.64 18.77
CA GLY A 125 -12.23 -9.94 18.10
C GLY A 125 -12.56 -9.89 16.60
N HIS A 126 -12.95 -8.72 16.08
CA HIS A 126 -13.26 -8.51 14.67
C HIS A 126 -12.02 -8.58 13.78
N PHE A 127 -10.88 -8.05 14.23
CA PHE A 127 -9.59 -8.18 13.52
C PHE A 127 -9.24 -9.65 13.29
N LYS A 128 -9.30 -10.47 14.35
CA LYS A 128 -9.04 -11.91 14.26
C LYS A 128 -10.01 -12.58 13.30
N ARG A 129 -11.30 -12.28 13.41
CA ARG A 129 -12.33 -12.85 12.55
C ARG A 129 -12.05 -12.57 11.06
N VAL A 130 -11.83 -11.31 10.71
CA VAL A 130 -11.67 -10.92 9.30
C VAL A 130 -10.29 -11.29 8.75
N LEU A 131 -9.21 -10.93 9.44
CA LEU A 131 -7.84 -11.10 8.94
C LEU A 131 -7.36 -12.56 9.04
N LYS A 132 -7.61 -13.23 10.18
CA LYS A 132 -7.13 -14.60 10.40
C LYS A 132 -8.14 -15.64 9.94
N ASP A 133 -9.32 -15.63 10.54
CA ASP A 133 -10.26 -16.76 10.41
C ASP A 133 -10.88 -16.82 9.01
N MET A 134 -11.25 -15.67 8.44
CA MET A 134 -11.88 -15.58 7.11
C MET A 134 -10.86 -15.43 5.98
N SER A 135 -9.87 -14.54 6.14
CA SER A 135 -8.91 -14.20 5.07
C SER A 135 -7.66 -15.08 5.05
N LYS A 136 -7.41 -15.86 6.11
CA LYS A 136 -6.22 -16.71 6.27
C LYS A 136 -4.90 -15.93 6.12
N ILE A 137 -4.85 -14.70 6.61
CA ILE A 137 -3.64 -13.87 6.56
C ILE A 137 -2.76 -14.22 7.76
N LYS A 138 -1.55 -14.75 7.51
CA LYS A 138 -0.57 -15.07 8.55
C LYS A 138 -0.09 -13.83 9.26
N ILE A 139 0.28 -12.81 8.49
CA ILE A 139 0.80 -11.53 8.96
C ILE A 139 0.61 -10.49 7.85
N SER A 140 0.33 -9.25 8.23
CA SER A 140 0.30 -8.10 7.33
C SER A 140 1.49 -7.18 7.62
N LEU A 141 2.10 -6.60 6.60
CA LEU A 141 3.15 -5.60 6.78
C LEU A 141 2.49 -4.23 6.91
N LEU A 142 2.57 -3.64 8.10
CA LEU A 142 1.84 -2.44 8.43
C LEU A 142 2.71 -1.20 8.25
N ASP A 143 2.29 -0.30 7.39
CA ASP A 143 2.88 1.01 7.23
C ASP A 143 2.25 1.99 8.22
N ALA A 144 2.68 1.84 9.48
CA ALA A 144 2.24 2.63 10.61
C ALA A 144 3.35 2.69 11.66
N ASN A 145 2.97 3.09 12.88
CA ASN A 145 3.86 3.12 14.04
C ASN A 145 4.58 1.77 14.25
N LEU A 146 5.80 1.86 14.78
CA LEU A 146 6.60 0.70 15.16
C LEU A 146 5.96 -0.12 16.29
N ASP A 147 5.09 0.50 17.08
CA ASP A 147 4.27 -0.17 18.08
C ASP A 147 2.95 -0.63 17.45
N CYS A 148 2.91 -1.88 16.99
CA CYS A 148 1.73 -2.52 16.44
C CYS A 148 1.48 -3.89 17.11
N ASP A 149 0.25 -4.40 17.01
CA ASP A 149 -0.05 -5.75 17.49
C ASP A 149 0.66 -6.81 16.65
N THR A 150 1.72 -7.38 17.24
CA THR A 150 2.57 -8.40 16.60
C THR A 150 1.85 -9.71 16.25
N CYS A 151 0.62 -9.94 16.73
CA CYS A 151 -0.21 -11.05 16.26
C CYS A 151 -0.70 -10.86 14.82
N PHE A 152 -0.89 -9.60 14.41
CA PHE A 152 -1.41 -9.23 13.09
C PHE A 152 -0.33 -8.63 12.20
N PHE A 153 0.61 -7.88 12.77
CA PHE A 153 1.44 -6.96 12.01
C PHE A 153 2.94 -7.12 12.21
N ARG A 154 3.70 -6.72 11.18
CA ARG A 154 5.11 -6.31 11.26
C ARG A 154 5.24 -4.94 10.62
N SER A 155 5.99 -4.03 11.22
CA SER A 155 6.02 -2.66 10.70
C SER A 155 6.92 -2.51 9.47
N VAL A 156 6.49 -1.65 8.55
CA VAL A 156 7.32 -1.06 7.48
C VAL A 156 7.57 0.39 7.85
N TYR A 157 8.79 0.88 7.68
CA TYR A 157 9.18 2.20 8.17
C TYR A 157 9.44 3.20 7.05
N ARG A 158 8.89 4.42 7.19
CA ARG A 158 9.09 5.52 6.25
C ARG A 158 10.15 6.50 6.73
N LEU A 159 11.13 6.78 5.86
CA LEU A 159 12.13 7.83 6.02
C LEU A 159 11.85 9.05 5.11
N ASP A 160 10.66 9.11 4.51
CA ASP A 160 10.28 10.11 3.51
C ASP A 160 10.47 11.56 3.99
N HIS A 161 10.25 11.83 5.28
CA HIS A 161 10.44 13.15 5.87
C HIS A 161 11.90 13.63 5.89
N PHE A 162 12.88 12.70 5.84
CA PHE A 162 14.30 13.05 5.66
C PHE A 162 14.62 13.46 4.23
N ILE A 163 13.84 12.95 3.27
CA ILE A 163 14.01 13.19 1.83
C ILE A 163 13.25 14.44 1.40
N TYR A 164 12.01 14.62 1.87
CA TYR A 164 11.13 15.73 1.52
C TYR A 164 10.71 16.49 2.79
N PRO A 165 11.63 17.21 3.46
CA PRO A 165 11.28 17.98 4.64
C PRO A 165 10.43 19.20 4.28
N LEU A 166 9.44 19.48 5.13
CA LEU A 166 8.49 20.58 5.00
C LEU A 166 8.79 21.70 6.03
N GLY A 167 10.01 22.25 5.96
CA GLY A 167 10.41 23.36 6.82
C GLY A 167 10.68 22.99 8.29
N ARG A 168 10.52 23.98 9.19
CA ARG A 168 10.87 23.88 10.62
C ARG A 168 10.15 22.78 11.40
N ASP A 169 8.94 22.41 10.98
CA ASP A 169 8.15 21.42 11.73
C ASP A 169 8.70 20.01 11.54
N THR A 170 9.22 19.70 10.36
CA THR A 170 9.96 18.44 10.14
C THR A 170 11.20 18.38 11.02
N LEU A 171 11.95 19.48 11.14
CA LEU A 171 13.13 19.54 12.03
C LEU A 171 12.73 19.28 13.48
N LYS A 172 11.73 20.00 14.01
CA LYS A 172 11.27 19.78 15.39
C LYS A 172 10.80 18.35 15.62
N HIS A 173 10.13 17.74 14.65
CA HIS A 173 9.71 16.34 14.75
C HIS A 173 10.92 15.40 14.85
N VAL A 174 11.90 15.57 13.96
CA VAL A 174 13.15 14.79 13.95
C VAL A 174 13.94 15.00 15.24
N GLU A 175 14.08 16.24 15.72
CA GLU A 175 14.78 16.52 16.99
C GLU A 175 14.12 15.83 18.18
N ARG A 176 12.77 15.81 18.22
CA ARG A 176 12.03 15.14 19.29
C ARG A 176 12.15 13.61 19.24
N SER A 177 12.09 13.02 18.05
CA SER A 177 12.12 11.56 17.89
C SER A 177 13.53 10.98 18.01
N SER A 178 14.54 11.72 17.54
CA SER A 178 15.94 11.31 17.60
C SER A 178 16.62 11.73 18.91
N GLY A 179 16.23 12.86 19.51
CA GLY A 179 16.98 13.49 20.60
C GLY A 179 18.26 14.21 20.13
N ILE A 180 18.53 14.24 18.82
CA ILE A 180 19.64 15.01 18.23
C ILE A 180 19.13 16.40 17.90
N ARG A 181 19.84 17.43 18.36
CA ARG A 181 19.58 18.82 17.97
C ARG A 181 20.18 19.07 16.59
N ILE A 182 19.36 19.51 15.64
CA ILE A 182 19.77 19.66 14.24
C ILE A 182 20.29 21.08 14.00
N ASN A 183 21.61 21.25 13.94
CA ASN A 183 22.25 22.55 13.62
C ASN A 183 23.09 22.51 12.34
N SER A 184 23.29 21.33 11.77
CA SER A 184 24.12 21.11 10.60
C SER A 184 23.55 19.99 9.72
N PHE A 185 24.08 19.88 8.50
CA PHE A 185 23.71 18.78 7.62
C PHE A 185 24.19 17.42 8.15
N ASP A 186 25.32 17.38 8.88
CA ASP A 186 25.79 16.13 9.51
C ASP A 186 24.81 15.66 10.60
N ASP A 187 24.29 16.56 11.43
CA ASP A 187 23.26 16.20 12.43
C ASP A 187 22.01 15.59 11.78
N TRP A 188 21.64 16.07 10.59
CA TRP A 188 20.52 15.53 9.81
C TRP A 188 20.79 14.11 9.29
N LEU A 189 22.00 13.85 8.81
CA LEU A 189 22.43 12.53 8.35
C LEU A 189 22.51 11.54 9.51
N ASP A 190 23.04 11.97 10.66
CA ASP A 190 23.13 11.16 11.88
C ASP A 190 21.74 10.84 12.44
N ALA A 191 20.82 11.81 12.47
CA ALA A 191 19.44 11.59 12.86
C ALA A 191 18.71 10.63 11.92
N CYS A 192 18.97 10.70 10.61
CA CYS A 192 18.42 9.78 9.62
C CYS A 192 18.89 8.34 9.85
N GLU A 193 20.20 8.15 10.04
CA GLU A 193 20.77 6.82 10.29
C GLU A 193 20.29 6.25 11.63
N MET A 194 20.24 7.06 12.68
CA MET A 194 19.73 6.62 13.97
C MET A 194 18.25 6.28 13.95
N ALA A 195 17.43 7.04 13.20
CA ALA A 195 16.01 6.71 13.02
C ALA A 195 15.84 5.34 12.36
N LEU A 196 16.62 5.06 11.31
CA LEU A 196 16.65 3.74 10.67
C LEU A 196 17.05 2.64 11.65
N ASP A 197 18.16 2.81 12.38
CA ASP A 197 18.65 1.80 13.31
C ASP A 197 17.66 1.53 14.45
N ASN A 198 16.99 2.56 14.95
CA ASN A 198 15.96 2.41 15.96
C ASN A 198 14.72 1.69 15.42
N ALA A 199 14.30 1.98 14.18
CA ALA A 199 13.19 1.27 13.54
C ALA A 199 13.50 -0.22 13.36
N LEU A 200 14.70 -0.57 12.90
CA LEU A 200 15.11 -1.97 12.75
C LEU A 200 15.19 -2.69 14.11
N LYS A 201 15.72 -2.04 15.16
CA LYS A 201 15.72 -2.59 16.53
C LYS A 201 14.31 -2.81 17.07
N ALA A 202 13.37 -1.95 16.70
CA ALA A 202 11.96 -2.08 17.07
C ALA A 202 11.22 -3.15 16.26
N GLY A 203 11.87 -3.78 15.27
CA GLY A 203 11.31 -4.89 14.50
C GLY A 203 10.71 -4.50 13.15
N ALA A 204 11.02 -3.31 12.61
CA ALA A 204 10.67 -2.98 11.23
C ALA A 204 11.36 -3.97 10.26
N VAL A 205 10.60 -4.50 9.31
CA VAL A 205 11.07 -5.54 8.39
C VAL A 205 11.45 -5.01 7.00
N ALA A 206 10.99 -3.80 6.67
CA ALA A 206 11.25 -3.14 5.40
C ALA A 206 11.16 -1.62 5.53
N LEU A 207 11.58 -0.93 4.47
CA LEU A 207 11.38 0.50 4.28
C LEU A 207 10.26 0.76 3.26
N LYS A 208 9.61 1.91 3.35
CA LYS A 208 8.62 2.37 2.38
C LYS A 208 8.86 3.81 1.96
N SER A 209 8.69 4.05 0.66
CA SER A 209 8.63 5.39 0.10
C SER A 209 7.30 5.63 -0.59
N GLY A 210 6.58 6.63 -0.11
CA GLY A 210 5.37 7.19 -0.69
C GLY A 210 5.62 8.47 -1.51
N LEU A 211 6.87 8.85 -1.75
CA LEU A 211 7.20 10.18 -2.29
C LEU A 211 6.71 10.47 -3.71
N ALA A 212 6.22 9.44 -4.42
CA ALA A 212 5.59 9.63 -5.73
C ALA A 212 4.42 10.63 -5.68
N TYR A 213 3.72 10.75 -4.54
CA TYR A 213 2.66 11.76 -4.33
C TYR A 213 3.17 13.20 -4.38
N ASN A 214 4.44 13.43 -4.05
CA ASN A 214 4.98 14.79 -3.90
C ASN A 214 6.01 15.15 -4.96
N ARG A 215 6.67 14.16 -5.57
CA ARG A 215 7.76 14.37 -6.51
C ARG A 215 7.96 13.20 -7.47
N THR A 216 8.64 13.46 -8.57
CA THR A 216 9.15 12.42 -9.46
C THR A 216 10.08 11.43 -8.72
N LEU A 217 9.93 10.15 -9.02
CA LEU A 217 10.81 9.07 -8.57
C LEU A 217 12.21 9.10 -9.23
N LYS A 218 12.52 10.11 -10.04
CA LYS A 218 13.86 10.29 -10.61
C LYS A 218 14.79 10.97 -9.59
N TYR A 219 15.72 10.19 -9.04
CA TYR A 219 16.75 10.68 -8.12
C TYR A 219 18.11 10.73 -8.82
N GLN A 220 18.69 11.93 -8.95
CA GLN A 220 19.97 12.17 -9.61
C GLN A 220 21.13 12.28 -8.61
N ARG A 221 22.36 12.12 -9.09
CA ARG A 221 23.54 12.36 -8.26
C ARG A 221 23.76 13.85 -8.06
N TYR A 222 23.83 14.27 -6.80
CA TYR A 222 24.29 15.59 -6.38
C TYR A 222 25.45 15.45 -5.40
N THR A 223 26.31 16.48 -5.36
CA THR A 223 27.40 16.54 -4.38
C THR A 223 26.87 16.84 -2.99
N ARG A 224 27.62 16.45 -1.95
CA ARG A 224 27.30 16.80 -0.56
C ARG A 224 27.15 18.32 -0.38
N SER A 225 28.02 19.12 -1.00
CA SER A 225 27.98 20.58 -0.90
C SER A 225 26.70 21.19 -1.49
N GLN A 226 26.21 20.66 -2.62
CA GLN A 226 24.93 21.12 -3.20
C GLN A 226 23.74 20.75 -2.30
N ALA A 227 23.74 19.54 -1.74
CA ALA A 227 22.70 19.09 -0.82
C ALA A 227 22.70 19.92 0.48
N GLU A 228 23.88 20.18 1.04
CA GLU A 228 24.08 20.99 2.24
C GLU A 228 23.66 22.45 2.02
N ALA A 229 24.00 23.04 0.87
CA ALA A 229 23.55 24.37 0.52
C ALA A 229 22.01 24.44 0.48
N CYS A 230 21.35 23.44 -0.11
CA CYS A 230 19.89 23.34 -0.07
C CYS A 230 19.35 23.10 1.34
N PHE A 231 19.98 22.23 2.14
CA PHE A 231 19.57 21.96 3.52
C PHE A 231 19.57 23.24 4.36
N ASN A 232 20.60 24.08 4.23
CA ASN A 232 20.72 25.32 5.00
C ASN A 232 19.57 26.30 4.76
N GLU A 233 18.86 26.19 3.63
CA GLU A 233 17.66 26.99 3.37
C GLU A 233 16.55 26.74 4.40
N ILE A 234 16.50 25.55 5.02
CA ILE A 234 15.49 25.24 6.04
C ILE A 234 15.59 26.18 7.24
N PHE A 235 16.79 26.64 7.59
CA PHE A 235 16.99 27.55 8.72
C PHE A 235 16.46 28.97 8.45
N LYS A 236 16.25 29.34 7.18
CA LYS A 236 15.57 30.61 6.84
C LYS A 236 14.14 30.63 7.37
N THR A 237 13.52 29.46 7.58
CA THR A 237 12.17 29.34 8.14
C THR A 237 12.10 29.56 9.66
N PHE A 238 13.23 29.58 10.39
CA PHE A 238 13.22 29.72 11.85
C PHE A 238 12.77 31.10 12.34
N ASN A 239 13.00 32.14 11.54
CA ASN A 239 12.63 33.52 11.86
C ASN A 239 11.26 33.91 11.27
N LEU A 240 10.53 32.96 10.68
CA LEU A 240 9.17 33.23 10.21
C LEU A 240 8.22 33.31 11.42
N PRO A 241 7.24 34.24 11.41
CA PRO A 241 6.21 34.32 12.43
C PRO A 241 5.47 32.99 12.58
N GLU A 242 4.99 32.65 13.78
CA GLU A 242 4.30 31.38 14.04
C GLU A 242 3.03 31.17 13.20
N TRP A 243 2.41 32.25 12.71
CA TRP A 243 1.25 32.18 11.82
C TRP A 243 1.62 31.91 10.35
N ASP A 244 2.90 32.03 9.97
CA ASP A 244 3.39 31.69 8.63
C ASP A 244 3.91 30.25 8.64
N THR A 245 2.97 29.32 8.46
CA THR A 245 3.16 27.87 8.49
C THR A 245 3.28 27.25 7.10
N ASN A 246 3.52 28.07 6.07
CA ASN A 246 3.55 27.56 4.70
C ASN A 246 4.64 26.48 4.55
N PRO A 247 4.25 25.23 4.16
CA PRO A 247 5.20 24.16 3.97
C PRO A 247 6.23 24.55 2.91
N MET A 248 7.51 24.63 3.30
CA MET A 248 8.59 24.91 2.36
C MET A 248 9.30 23.61 2.02
N ALA A 249 9.00 23.06 0.84
CA ALA A 249 9.73 21.94 0.29
C ALA A 249 11.17 22.38 -0.06
N ILE A 250 12.15 21.71 0.53
CA ILE A 250 13.56 22.00 0.27
C ILE A 250 13.97 21.48 -1.12
N GLY A 251 14.90 22.16 -1.79
CA GLY A 251 15.25 21.91 -3.18
C GLY A 251 15.70 20.48 -3.50
N LYS A 252 15.46 20.08 -4.77
CA LYS A 252 15.79 18.75 -5.33
C LYS A 252 17.18 18.20 -4.98
N PRO A 253 18.28 19.01 -4.93
CA PRO A 253 19.60 18.49 -4.58
C PRO A 253 19.66 17.79 -3.21
N LEU A 254 19.00 18.34 -2.18
CA LEU A 254 18.91 17.69 -0.87
C LEU A 254 18.15 16.37 -0.98
N GLN A 255 16.96 16.42 -1.57
CA GLN A 255 16.07 15.28 -1.64
C GLN A 255 16.72 14.10 -2.37
N ASP A 256 17.36 14.37 -3.50
CA ASP A 256 18.05 13.35 -4.28
C ASP A 256 19.26 12.77 -3.55
N TYR A 257 20.06 13.64 -2.90
CA TYR A 257 21.15 13.18 -2.06
C TYR A 257 20.67 12.29 -0.91
N MET A 258 19.56 12.66 -0.24
CA MET A 258 19.01 11.90 0.88
C MET A 258 18.46 10.54 0.45
N MET A 259 17.84 10.42 -0.72
CA MET A 259 17.47 9.11 -1.27
C MET A 259 18.71 8.24 -1.47
N HIS A 260 19.76 8.77 -2.10
CA HIS A 260 21.02 8.04 -2.28
C HIS A 260 21.70 7.68 -0.94
N TYR A 261 21.57 8.54 0.07
CA TYR A 261 22.06 8.31 1.43
C TYR A 261 21.34 7.11 2.07
N ILE A 262 20.01 7.12 2.07
CA ILE A 262 19.18 6.05 2.63
C ILE A 262 19.38 4.73 1.88
N LEU A 263 19.46 4.76 0.54
CA LEU A 263 19.74 3.56 -0.25
C LEU A 263 21.11 2.96 0.06
N ARG A 264 22.13 3.78 0.33
CA ARG A 264 23.43 3.29 0.78
C ARG A 264 23.35 2.61 2.15
N LEU A 265 22.55 3.16 3.07
CA LEU A 265 22.29 2.56 4.37
C LEU A 265 21.53 1.23 4.24
N ALA A 266 20.51 1.18 3.38
CA ALA A 266 19.74 -0.01 3.06
C ALA A 266 20.60 -1.09 2.40
N ASN A 267 21.45 -0.73 1.44
CA ASN A 267 22.37 -1.65 0.76
C ASN A 267 23.33 -2.31 1.75
N LYS A 268 23.94 -1.53 2.65
CA LYS A 268 24.84 -2.08 3.69
C LYS A 268 24.15 -3.09 4.62
N ARG A 269 22.85 -2.91 4.84
CA ARG A 269 22.03 -3.71 5.75
C ARG A 269 21.23 -4.80 5.02
N GLY A 270 21.31 -4.87 3.69
CA GLY A 270 20.52 -5.78 2.86
C GLY A 270 19.02 -5.62 3.09
N LEU A 271 18.47 -4.42 3.02
CA LEU A 271 17.05 -4.17 3.31
C LEU A 271 16.17 -4.23 2.06
N THR A 272 14.90 -4.55 2.28
CA THR A 272 13.83 -4.43 1.29
C THR A 272 13.24 -3.03 1.36
N PHE A 273 13.04 -2.40 0.20
CA PHE A 273 12.52 -1.04 0.10
C PHE A 273 11.35 -1.00 -0.89
N GLN A 274 10.16 -0.77 -0.33
CA GLN A 274 8.91 -0.63 -1.04
C GLN A 274 8.80 0.75 -1.67
N PHE A 275 8.47 0.83 -2.95
CA PHE A 275 8.23 2.08 -3.67
C PHE A 275 6.80 2.12 -4.17
N HIS A 276 6.07 3.18 -3.81
CA HIS A 276 4.78 3.49 -4.42
C HIS A 276 4.98 3.83 -5.90
N THR A 277 4.37 3.06 -6.81
CA THR A 277 4.42 3.32 -8.27
C THR A 277 3.04 3.17 -8.89
N GLY A 278 2.84 3.75 -10.08
CA GLY A 278 1.54 3.70 -10.76
C GLY A 278 0.47 4.58 -10.10
N LEU A 279 -0.78 4.11 -10.09
CA LEU A 279 -1.92 4.88 -9.58
C LEU A 279 -1.65 5.37 -8.15
N GLN A 280 -2.17 6.55 -7.86
CA GLN A 280 -2.05 7.24 -6.59
C GLN A 280 -3.45 7.46 -6.04
N GLU A 281 -3.65 7.19 -4.75
CA GLU A 281 -4.93 7.38 -4.07
C GLU A 281 -5.34 8.86 -4.09
N GLY A 282 -6.63 9.11 -4.19
CA GLY A 282 -7.19 10.44 -4.35
C GLY A 282 -7.33 10.88 -5.82
N ASN A 283 -7.96 12.03 -6.01
CA ASN A 283 -8.22 12.60 -7.33
C ASN A 283 -7.21 13.71 -7.67
N GLY A 284 -6.74 13.75 -8.92
CA GLY A 284 -5.91 14.85 -9.44
C GLY A 284 -4.39 14.67 -9.32
N ASN A 285 -3.92 13.46 -8.99
CA ASN A 285 -2.50 13.14 -8.90
C ASN A 285 -1.76 13.24 -10.25
N ILE A 286 -0.45 13.55 -10.20
CA ILE A 286 0.44 13.54 -11.36
C ILE A 286 1.02 12.14 -11.54
N ILE A 287 0.32 11.28 -12.29
CA ILE A 287 0.70 9.87 -12.50
C ILE A 287 2.13 9.69 -13.03
N TYR A 288 2.66 10.64 -13.80
CA TYR A 288 4.06 10.57 -14.26
C TYR A 288 5.08 10.49 -13.12
N ASN A 289 4.77 11.08 -11.96
CA ASN A 289 5.68 11.06 -10.82
C ASN A 289 5.96 9.64 -10.31
N SER A 290 5.01 8.72 -10.52
CA SER A 290 5.03 7.34 -10.04
C SER A 290 5.43 6.33 -11.12
N ASP A 291 5.96 6.77 -12.27
CA ASP A 291 6.49 5.89 -13.31
C ASP A 291 7.68 5.06 -12.78
N PRO A 292 7.60 3.72 -12.74
CA PRO A 292 8.66 2.88 -12.18
C PRO A 292 9.97 2.93 -12.97
N SER A 293 9.95 3.31 -14.25
CA SER A 293 11.17 3.45 -15.06
C SER A 293 12.12 4.54 -14.54
N LEU A 294 11.59 5.50 -13.78
CA LEU A 294 12.36 6.60 -13.22
C LEU A 294 13.36 6.13 -12.15
N LEU A 295 13.10 4.98 -11.51
CA LEU A 295 13.98 4.36 -10.53
C LEU A 295 15.15 3.57 -11.15
N SER A 296 15.14 3.37 -12.47
CA SER A 296 16.12 2.51 -13.17
C SER A 296 17.59 2.88 -12.94
N ASN A 297 17.89 4.13 -12.61
CA ASN A 297 19.26 4.56 -12.32
C ASN A 297 19.74 4.21 -10.90
N LEU A 298 18.89 3.61 -10.07
CA LEU A 298 19.21 3.23 -8.69
C LEU A 298 19.47 1.72 -8.57
N PHE A 299 18.79 0.89 -9.36
CA PHE A 299 18.77 -0.56 -9.16
C PHE A 299 20.16 -1.22 -9.16
N LEU A 300 21.02 -0.89 -10.14
CA LEU A 300 22.38 -1.44 -10.21
C LEU A 300 23.39 -0.70 -9.32
N GLU A 301 23.05 0.49 -8.85
CA GLU A 301 23.91 1.24 -7.93
C GLU A 301 23.83 0.68 -6.51
N TYR A 302 22.70 0.05 -6.17
CA TYR A 302 22.41 -0.55 -4.87
C TYR A 302 21.98 -2.01 -5.01
N PRO A 303 22.91 -2.90 -5.43
CA PRO A 303 22.58 -4.29 -5.79
C PRO A 303 22.08 -5.14 -4.61
N ASP A 304 22.38 -4.75 -3.37
CA ASP A 304 21.97 -5.49 -2.16
C ASP A 304 20.65 -4.97 -1.56
N VAL A 305 20.03 -3.97 -2.18
CA VAL A 305 18.66 -3.54 -1.84
C VAL A 305 17.67 -4.35 -2.67
N ASP A 306 16.70 -4.98 -1.99
CA ASP A 306 15.56 -5.60 -2.65
C ASP A 306 14.52 -4.50 -2.95
N PHE A 307 14.46 -4.04 -4.21
CA PHE A 307 13.52 -3.01 -4.65
C PHE A 307 12.16 -3.63 -4.91
N ASP A 308 11.20 -3.32 -4.05
CA ASP A 308 9.85 -3.85 -4.12
C ASP A 308 8.89 -2.82 -4.74
N ILE A 309 8.40 -3.11 -5.95
CA ILE A 309 7.71 -2.14 -6.80
C ILE A 309 6.21 -2.42 -6.83
N PHE A 310 5.45 -1.48 -6.27
CA PHE A 310 4.05 -1.69 -5.95
C PHE A 310 3.06 -1.52 -7.10
N HIS A 311 1.84 -2.00 -6.84
CA HIS A 311 0.60 -1.67 -7.54
C HIS A 311 0.61 -2.00 -9.01
N ILE A 312 1.34 -3.07 -9.35
CA ILE A 312 1.64 -3.47 -10.74
C ILE A 312 2.20 -2.32 -11.60
N GLY A 313 2.63 -1.22 -10.99
CA GLY A 313 2.91 0.04 -11.64
C GLY A 313 1.72 0.66 -12.40
N TYR A 314 0.46 0.29 -12.16
CA TYR A 314 -0.69 0.66 -13.02
C TYR A 314 -0.67 2.14 -13.49
N PRO A 315 -0.66 2.46 -14.81
CA PRO A 315 -0.82 1.60 -15.97
C PRO A 315 0.51 1.18 -16.65
N TYR A 316 1.61 1.12 -15.91
CA TYR A 316 2.97 0.81 -16.36
C TYR A 316 3.36 -0.69 -16.22
N GLN A 317 2.39 -1.61 -16.24
CA GLN A 317 2.64 -3.04 -15.97
C GLN A 317 3.71 -3.66 -16.90
N HIS A 318 3.70 -3.29 -18.17
CA HIS A 318 4.67 -3.77 -19.16
C HIS A 318 6.07 -3.19 -18.94
N ILE A 319 6.16 -1.95 -18.43
CA ILE A 319 7.45 -1.37 -18.03
C ILE A 319 7.99 -2.14 -16.84
N LEU A 320 7.15 -2.39 -15.84
CA LEU A 320 7.55 -3.15 -14.65
C LEU A 320 7.99 -4.58 -15.00
N SER A 321 7.33 -5.23 -15.95
CA SER A 321 7.76 -6.51 -16.55
C SER A 321 9.22 -6.46 -17.01
N ALA A 322 9.55 -5.46 -17.85
CA ALA A 322 10.90 -5.28 -18.37
C ALA A 322 11.92 -4.99 -17.26
N LEU A 323 11.57 -4.18 -16.26
CA LEU A 323 12.45 -3.87 -15.13
C LEU A 323 12.73 -5.13 -14.29
N ALA A 324 11.70 -5.87 -13.90
CA ALA A 324 11.86 -7.08 -13.09
C ALA A 324 12.61 -8.20 -13.84
N LYS A 325 12.48 -8.26 -15.18
CA LYS A 325 13.28 -9.16 -16.02
C LYS A 325 14.75 -8.74 -16.11
N ASN A 326 15.00 -7.45 -16.20
CA ASN A 326 16.34 -6.91 -16.47
C ASN A 326 17.22 -6.77 -15.22
N PHE A 327 16.62 -6.52 -14.05
CA PHE A 327 17.36 -6.23 -12.81
C PHE A 327 17.17 -7.33 -11.76
N PRO A 328 18.24 -7.99 -11.27
CA PRO A 328 18.13 -9.10 -10.32
C PRO A 328 17.39 -8.74 -9.02
N ASN A 329 17.55 -7.51 -8.56
CA ASN A 329 17.06 -7.00 -7.27
C ASN A 329 15.75 -6.19 -7.37
N VAL A 330 15.04 -6.26 -8.49
CA VAL A 330 13.72 -5.62 -8.66
C VAL A 330 12.60 -6.64 -8.61
N TYR A 331 11.68 -6.49 -7.67
CA TYR A 331 10.54 -7.36 -7.40
C TYR A 331 9.22 -6.67 -7.74
N ILE A 332 8.23 -7.48 -8.09
CA ILE A 332 6.89 -7.03 -8.44
C ILE A 332 5.96 -7.31 -7.27
N ASP A 333 5.24 -6.29 -6.80
CA ASP A 333 4.18 -6.46 -5.81
C ASP A 333 2.82 -6.03 -6.38
N MET A 334 1.87 -6.95 -6.32
CA MET A 334 0.48 -6.76 -6.72
C MET A 334 -0.39 -6.12 -5.63
N CYS A 335 0.22 -5.62 -4.56
CA CYS A 335 -0.39 -4.75 -3.55
C CYS A 335 -1.36 -3.75 -4.17
N TRP A 336 -2.59 -3.62 -3.65
CA TRP A 336 -3.71 -2.79 -4.16
C TRP A 336 -4.28 -3.17 -5.54
N ALA A 337 -3.51 -3.84 -6.39
CA ALA A 337 -3.79 -3.95 -7.83
C ALA A 337 -5.13 -4.63 -8.17
N HIS A 338 -5.52 -5.62 -7.37
CA HIS A 338 -6.70 -6.45 -7.62
C HIS A 338 -8.02 -5.69 -7.53
N ILE A 339 -8.02 -4.52 -6.87
CA ILE A 339 -9.17 -3.64 -6.72
C ILE A 339 -9.01 -2.31 -7.46
N ILE A 340 -7.78 -1.93 -7.87
CA ILE A 340 -7.60 -0.92 -8.93
C ILE A 340 -8.29 -1.41 -10.20
N SER A 341 -7.94 -2.62 -10.65
CA SER A 341 -8.57 -3.25 -11.80
C SER A 341 -8.38 -4.77 -11.73
N PRO A 342 -9.44 -5.53 -11.42
CA PRO A 342 -9.39 -6.99 -11.46
C PRO A 342 -8.93 -7.53 -12.82
N ALA A 343 -9.34 -6.88 -13.91
CA ALA A 343 -8.96 -7.28 -15.26
C ALA A 343 -7.46 -7.02 -15.54
N ALA A 344 -6.96 -5.84 -15.19
CA ALA A 344 -5.54 -5.53 -15.38
C ALA A 344 -4.64 -6.44 -14.54
N SER A 345 -5.08 -6.82 -13.33
CA SER A 345 -4.36 -7.78 -12.49
C SER A 345 -4.23 -9.15 -13.14
N VAL A 346 -5.32 -9.68 -13.72
CA VAL A 346 -5.30 -10.97 -14.43
C VAL A 346 -4.36 -10.88 -15.63
N ASN A 347 -4.48 -9.82 -16.44
CA ASN A 347 -3.69 -9.66 -17.66
C ASN A 347 -2.19 -9.47 -17.36
N ALA A 348 -1.86 -8.68 -16.34
CA ALA A 348 -0.48 -8.44 -15.92
C ALA A 348 0.17 -9.74 -15.44
N LEU A 349 -0.49 -10.48 -14.54
CA LEU A 349 0.06 -11.74 -14.05
C LEU A 349 0.15 -12.79 -15.15
N TYR A 350 -0.86 -12.87 -16.03
CA TYR A 350 -0.83 -13.76 -17.20
C TYR A 350 0.41 -13.51 -18.07
N GLU A 351 0.74 -12.25 -18.37
CA GLU A 351 1.96 -11.90 -19.09
C GLU A 351 3.23 -12.19 -18.29
N TRP A 352 3.26 -11.84 -16.99
CA TRP A 352 4.45 -11.97 -16.16
C TRP A 352 4.88 -13.41 -15.91
N ILE A 353 3.95 -14.36 -15.91
CA ILE A 353 4.30 -15.79 -15.83
C ILE A 353 5.18 -16.22 -17.02
N ASP A 354 5.08 -15.56 -18.18
CA ASP A 354 5.96 -15.82 -19.32
C ASP A 354 7.26 -15.01 -19.27
N SER A 355 7.18 -13.77 -18.79
CA SER A 355 8.26 -12.80 -18.97
C SER A 355 9.19 -12.66 -17.77
N VAL A 356 8.71 -12.91 -16.54
CA VAL A 356 9.41 -12.69 -15.27
C VAL A 356 9.52 -13.99 -14.47
N PRO A 357 10.67 -14.31 -13.87
CA PRO A 357 10.76 -15.42 -12.93
C PRO A 357 9.73 -15.29 -11.80
N PHE A 358 8.83 -16.26 -11.66
CA PHE A 358 7.70 -16.17 -10.71
C PHE A 358 8.13 -16.06 -9.24
N ASN A 359 9.38 -16.40 -8.91
CA ASN A 359 9.95 -16.17 -7.58
C ASN A 359 10.12 -14.67 -7.26
N LYS A 360 9.89 -13.77 -8.21
CA LYS A 360 10.02 -12.32 -8.06
C LYS A 360 8.69 -11.58 -7.91
N ILE A 361 7.58 -12.30 -7.85
CA ILE A 361 6.23 -11.73 -7.85
C ILE A 361 5.56 -12.00 -6.51
N ILE A 362 4.99 -10.98 -5.89
CA ILE A 362 4.15 -11.05 -4.70
C ILE A 362 2.70 -10.82 -5.14
N ALA A 363 1.81 -11.75 -4.83
CA ALA A 363 0.43 -11.70 -5.30
C ALA A 363 -0.48 -10.78 -4.48
N PHE A 364 -0.14 -10.39 -3.26
CA PHE A 364 -1.09 -9.66 -2.43
C PHE A 364 -0.45 -8.75 -1.38
N GLY A 365 -0.96 -7.51 -1.37
CA GLY A 365 -0.90 -6.54 -0.29
C GLY A 365 -2.23 -5.80 -0.27
N GLY A 366 -2.86 -5.68 0.90
CA GLY A 366 -4.22 -5.15 1.02
C GLY A 366 -4.31 -3.65 0.76
N ASP A 367 -3.34 -2.89 1.28
CA ASP A 367 -3.23 -1.43 1.18
C ASP A 367 -4.49 -0.70 1.70
N TYR A 368 -5.20 -1.26 2.68
CA TYR A 368 -6.44 -0.69 3.20
C TYR A 368 -6.27 0.02 4.53
N MET A 369 -7.16 0.99 4.78
CA MET A 369 -7.45 1.54 6.11
C MET A 369 -8.67 0.88 6.76
N ILE A 370 -9.37 0.00 6.04
CA ILE A 370 -10.69 -0.55 6.39
C ILE A 370 -10.58 -2.07 6.52
N VAL A 371 -10.76 -2.59 7.73
CA VAL A 371 -10.58 -4.03 8.03
C VAL A 371 -11.54 -4.91 7.23
N ASP A 372 -12.80 -4.50 7.11
CA ASP A 372 -13.80 -5.28 6.37
C ASP A 372 -13.43 -5.46 4.90
N ALA A 373 -12.93 -4.39 4.27
CA ALA A 373 -12.61 -4.36 2.86
C ALA A 373 -11.45 -5.30 2.48
N VAL A 374 -10.58 -5.64 3.45
CA VAL A 374 -9.48 -6.59 3.26
C VAL A 374 -10.00 -7.93 2.72
N TYR A 375 -11.11 -8.44 3.27
CA TYR A 375 -11.64 -9.74 2.85
C TYR A 375 -12.02 -9.75 1.36
N GLY A 376 -12.74 -8.74 0.89
CA GLY A 376 -13.18 -8.67 -0.51
C GLY A 376 -12.00 -8.52 -1.46
N HIS A 377 -11.00 -7.73 -1.08
CA HIS A 377 -9.79 -7.55 -1.87
C HIS A 377 -8.95 -8.82 -1.97
N GLN A 378 -8.62 -9.46 -0.85
CA GLN A 378 -7.87 -10.73 -0.91
C GLN A 378 -8.66 -11.82 -1.64
N TYR A 379 -9.99 -11.83 -1.54
CA TYR A 379 -10.82 -12.77 -2.31
C TYR A 379 -10.68 -12.52 -3.81
N LEU A 380 -10.74 -11.25 -4.25
CA LEU A 380 -10.49 -10.89 -5.65
C LEU A 380 -9.06 -11.26 -6.07
N ALA A 381 -8.06 -11.08 -5.22
CA ALA A 381 -6.69 -11.52 -5.48
C ALA A 381 -6.63 -13.03 -5.76
N ARG A 382 -7.21 -13.84 -4.89
CA ARG A 382 -7.29 -15.31 -5.06
C ARG A 382 -7.99 -15.70 -6.36
N VAL A 383 -9.10 -15.05 -6.69
CA VAL A 383 -9.82 -15.28 -7.96
C VAL A 383 -8.95 -14.90 -9.16
N ASN A 384 -8.33 -13.72 -9.14
CA ASN A 384 -7.57 -13.18 -10.26
C ASN A 384 -6.31 -14.02 -10.52
N VAL A 385 -5.57 -14.39 -9.48
CA VAL A 385 -4.40 -15.28 -9.59
C VAL A 385 -4.81 -16.64 -10.14
N SER A 386 -5.91 -17.21 -9.64
CA SER A 386 -6.40 -18.51 -10.13
C SER A 386 -6.82 -18.46 -11.60
N LYS A 387 -7.41 -17.34 -12.07
CA LYS A 387 -7.74 -17.14 -13.48
C LYS A 387 -6.49 -17.08 -14.36
N ALA A 388 -5.51 -16.25 -14.00
CA ALA A 388 -4.28 -16.10 -14.77
C ALA A 388 -3.54 -17.44 -14.92
N LEU A 389 -3.42 -18.20 -13.82
CA LEU A 389 -2.79 -19.51 -13.82
C LEU A 389 -3.62 -20.56 -14.58
N ALA A 390 -4.95 -20.50 -14.51
CA ALA A 390 -5.81 -21.40 -15.28
C ALA A 390 -5.63 -21.21 -16.78
N TYR A 391 -5.51 -19.97 -17.27
CA TYR A 391 -5.21 -19.71 -18.68
C TYR A 391 -3.87 -20.35 -19.10
N LYS A 392 -2.84 -20.30 -18.25
CA LYS A 392 -1.55 -20.95 -18.51
C LYS A 392 -1.64 -22.48 -18.55
N VAL A 393 -2.50 -23.06 -17.72
CA VAL A 393 -2.79 -24.50 -17.77
C VAL A 393 -3.52 -24.89 -19.05
N GLU A 394 -4.51 -24.10 -19.46
CA GLU A 394 -5.29 -24.33 -20.68
C GLU A 394 -4.43 -24.20 -21.96
N GLU A 395 -3.41 -23.35 -21.92
CA GLU A 395 -2.40 -23.20 -22.98
C GLU A 395 -1.35 -24.33 -22.99
N GLY A 396 -1.34 -25.20 -21.97
CA GLY A 396 -0.38 -26.30 -21.85
C GLY A 396 1.02 -25.86 -21.41
N VAL A 397 1.18 -24.67 -20.83
CA VAL A 397 2.47 -24.18 -20.30
C VAL A 397 2.93 -25.05 -19.13
N PHE A 398 1.98 -25.42 -18.25
CA PHE A 398 2.20 -26.33 -17.13
C PHE A 398 0.87 -26.97 -16.66
N GLY A 399 0.94 -27.98 -15.79
CA GLY A 399 -0.25 -28.64 -15.23
C GLY A 399 -0.83 -27.93 -14.00
N VAL A 400 -1.99 -28.40 -13.54
CA VAL A 400 -2.70 -27.86 -12.36
C VAL A 400 -1.85 -27.90 -11.08
N ASP A 401 -1.06 -28.96 -10.87
CA ASP A 401 -0.24 -29.08 -9.66
C ASP A 401 0.89 -28.03 -9.63
N GLU A 402 1.48 -27.71 -10.78
CA GLU A 402 2.47 -26.65 -10.89
C GLU A 402 1.82 -25.27 -10.69
N ALA A 403 0.61 -25.06 -11.22
CA ALA A 403 -0.17 -23.85 -10.96
C ALA A 403 -0.42 -23.63 -9.46
N LYS A 404 -0.74 -24.71 -8.71
CA LYS A 404 -0.89 -24.66 -7.25
C LYS A 404 0.44 -24.31 -6.57
N HIS A 405 1.55 -24.89 -7.01
CA HIS A 405 2.88 -24.56 -6.51
C HIS A 405 3.22 -23.08 -6.71
N ILE A 406 3.03 -22.57 -7.94
CA ILE A 406 3.24 -21.16 -8.27
C ILE A 406 2.36 -20.27 -7.38
N ALA A 407 1.07 -20.57 -7.24
CA ALA A 407 0.18 -19.77 -6.39
C ALA A 407 0.67 -19.68 -4.93
N LYS A 408 1.13 -20.79 -4.35
CA LYS A 408 1.73 -20.79 -3.00
C LYS A 408 3.00 -19.94 -2.93
N MET A 409 3.83 -19.98 -3.97
CA MET A 409 5.01 -19.12 -4.07
C MET A 409 4.60 -17.64 -4.04
N LEU A 410 3.64 -17.23 -4.88
CA LEU A 410 3.22 -15.84 -5.00
C LEU A 410 2.57 -15.28 -3.73
N PHE A 411 1.72 -16.08 -3.06
CA PHE A 411 0.97 -15.64 -1.88
C PHE A 411 1.73 -15.76 -0.55
N PHE A 412 2.74 -16.61 -0.47
CA PHE A 412 3.38 -16.92 0.82
C PHE A 412 4.90 -17.02 0.73
N ASP A 413 5.46 -17.91 -0.08
CA ASP A 413 6.90 -18.21 -0.01
C ASP A 413 7.75 -17.01 -0.50
N ASN A 414 7.33 -16.30 -1.54
CA ASN A 414 7.99 -15.11 -2.06
C ASN A 414 7.97 -13.94 -1.06
N PRO A 415 6.82 -13.45 -0.57
CA PRO A 415 6.81 -12.37 0.41
C PRO A 415 7.57 -12.75 1.69
N LYS A 416 7.46 -14.01 2.17
CA LYS A 416 8.24 -14.47 3.33
C LYS A 416 9.74 -14.30 3.11
N ARG A 417 10.24 -14.69 1.94
CA ARG A 417 11.66 -14.63 1.57
C ARG A 417 12.12 -13.18 1.35
N ILE A 418 11.36 -12.40 0.60
CA ILE A 418 11.71 -11.02 0.21
C ILE A 418 11.75 -10.12 1.45
N PHE A 419 10.81 -10.27 2.38
CA PHE A 419 10.79 -9.48 3.63
C PHE A 419 11.47 -10.17 4.82
N LYS A 420 12.13 -11.32 4.61
CA LYS A 420 12.95 -12.02 5.61
C LYS A 420 12.18 -12.29 6.91
N LEU A 421 10.92 -12.73 6.76
CA LEU A 421 9.98 -12.88 7.86
C LEU A 421 10.23 -14.18 8.65
N ASN A 422 10.42 -14.03 9.97
CA ASN A 422 10.52 -15.13 10.93
C ASN A 422 9.12 -15.46 11.47
N ILE A 423 8.37 -16.27 10.72
CA ILE A 423 6.97 -16.65 10.99
C ILE A 423 6.70 -18.14 10.81
#